data_AF-A7RPC4-F1
#
_entry.id   AF-A7RPC4-F1
#
_cell.length_a   1.000
_cell.length_b   1.000
_cell.length_c   1.000
_cell.angle_alpha   90.00
_cell.angle_beta   90.00
_cell.angle_gamma   90.00
#
_symmetry.space_group_name_H-M   'P 1'
#
loop_
_entity.id
_entity.type
_entity.pdbx_description
1 polymer ?
#
loop_
_entity_poly.entity_id
_entity_poly.type
_entity_poly.pdbx_seq_one_letter_code
_entity_poly.pdbx_strand_id
1 'polypeptide(L)'
;MSDVQCSSSFLHSKYKGKFTYDVLADVATSLLDGTVFEIVKGLEDIQQLTERNLLNKRMKVINSHKVQRMEQAKKHKEEIEKNQHRPHHIPIVEKTNEEDKEKLEQRLETEITSMDQKLVLELDQIVCDQQATLERAGVPLFFVTNNPDDVRLQMYLLEFIQQLIPGPS
;
A
#
# COMPACT_ATOMS: atom_id res chain seq x y z
N MET A 1 -13.10 -8.23 33.18
CA MET A 1 -14.38 -8.83 32.70
C MET A 1 -15.35 -7.78 32.16
N SER A 2 -15.33 -6.54 32.65
CA SER A 2 -16.07 -5.39 32.11
C SER A 2 -15.57 -4.89 30.75
N ASP A 3 -14.28 -5.06 30.46
CA ASP A 3 -13.64 -4.40 29.29
C ASP A 3 -13.90 -5.15 27.97
N VAL A 4 -14.14 -6.46 28.05
CA VAL A 4 -14.50 -7.31 26.89
C VAL A 4 -15.92 -6.99 26.40
N GLN A 5 -16.83 -6.64 27.30
CA GLN A 5 -18.23 -6.32 26.96
C GLN A 5 -18.41 -4.88 26.44
N CYS A 6 -17.59 -3.93 26.91
CA CYS A 6 -17.63 -2.54 26.41
C CYS A 6 -17.14 -2.41 24.96
N SER A 7 -16.26 -3.32 24.53
CA SER A 7 -15.65 -3.33 23.19
C SER A 7 -16.56 -3.91 22.08
N SER A 8 -17.68 -4.54 22.46
CA SER A 8 -18.74 -5.02 21.53
C SER A 8 -19.39 -3.90 20.70
N SER A 9 -19.20 -2.64 21.11
CA SER A 9 -19.67 -1.43 20.43
C SER A 9 -19.05 -1.22 19.04
N PHE A 10 -17.87 -1.79 18.77
CA PHE A 10 -17.08 -1.54 17.56
C PHE A 10 -17.39 -2.48 16.38
N LEU A 11 -18.05 -3.61 16.65
CA LEU A 11 -18.38 -4.57 15.61
C LEU A 11 -19.55 -4.04 14.78
N HIS A 12 -19.26 -3.62 13.55
CA HIS A 12 -20.28 -3.25 12.57
C HIS A 12 -21.36 -4.35 12.54
N SER A 13 -22.64 -3.98 12.56
CA SER A 13 -23.76 -4.93 12.75
C SER A 13 -23.72 -6.14 11.81
N LYS A 14 -23.05 -6.01 10.65
CA LYS A 14 -22.83 -7.08 9.67
C LYS A 14 -21.95 -8.24 10.18
N TYR A 15 -21.01 -7.98 11.09
CA TYR A 15 -20.02 -8.98 11.53
C TYR A 15 -20.25 -9.51 12.95
N LYS A 16 -21.22 -8.95 13.70
CA LYS A 16 -21.54 -9.39 15.07
C LYS A 16 -21.85 -10.89 15.18
N GLY A 17 -22.43 -11.50 14.15
CA GLY A 17 -22.70 -12.95 14.12
C GLY A 17 -21.46 -13.85 14.00
N LYS A 18 -20.30 -13.30 13.63
CA LYS A 18 -19.03 -14.03 13.51
C LYS A 18 -18.19 -14.02 14.80
N PHE A 19 -18.46 -13.06 15.69
CA PHE A 19 -17.85 -12.98 17.02
C PHE A 19 -18.78 -13.60 18.06
N THR A 20 -18.95 -14.91 17.98
CA THR A 20 -19.67 -15.64 19.02
C THR A 20 -18.85 -15.66 20.31
N TYR A 21 -19.49 -15.98 21.43
CA TYR A 21 -18.80 -16.12 22.71
C TYR A 21 -17.63 -17.10 22.63
N ASP A 22 -17.82 -18.23 21.94
CA ASP A 22 -16.79 -19.26 21.76
C ASP A 22 -15.57 -18.71 21.03
N VAL A 23 -15.78 -17.97 19.93
CA VAL A 23 -14.68 -17.32 19.18
C VAL A 23 -13.94 -16.30 20.05
N LEU A 24 -14.65 -15.51 20.86
CA LEU A 24 -14.01 -14.55 21.76
C LEU A 24 -13.20 -15.25 22.87
N ALA A 25 -13.67 -16.38 23.37
CA ALA A 25 -12.95 -17.20 24.34
C ALA A 25 -11.70 -17.84 23.73
N ASP A 26 -11.79 -18.34 22.50
CA ASP A 26 -10.65 -18.87 21.74
C ASP A 26 -9.60 -17.78 21.48
N VAL A 27 -10.05 -16.57 21.10
CA VAL A 27 -9.17 -15.41 20.91
C VAL A 27 -8.48 -15.09 22.23
N ALA A 28 -9.22 -14.94 23.33
CA ALA A 28 -8.65 -14.64 24.64
C ALA A 28 -7.60 -15.70 25.06
N THR A 29 -7.87 -16.97 24.76
CA THR A 29 -6.96 -18.09 25.04
C THR A 29 -5.67 -17.98 24.22
N SER A 30 -5.76 -17.64 22.93
CA SER A 30 -4.59 -17.45 22.05
C SER A 30 -3.68 -16.29 22.49
N LEU A 31 -4.22 -15.33 23.25
CA LEU A 31 -3.48 -14.15 23.70
C LEU A 31 -2.79 -14.33 25.07
N LEU A 32 -3.05 -15.44 25.78
CA LEU A 32 -2.64 -15.62 27.19
C LEU A 32 -1.13 -15.56 27.43
N ASP A 33 -0.34 -16.14 26.53
CA ASP A 33 1.12 -16.21 26.69
C ASP A 33 1.85 -14.97 26.18
N GLY A 34 1.13 -14.04 25.54
CA GLY A 34 1.64 -12.79 24.98
C GLY A 34 2.42 -12.91 23.67
N THR A 35 2.66 -14.13 23.16
CA THR A 35 3.40 -14.35 21.90
C THR A 35 2.70 -13.69 20.72
N VAL A 36 1.37 -13.75 20.67
CA VAL A 36 0.58 -13.12 19.60
C VAL A 36 0.78 -11.60 19.57
N PHE A 37 0.94 -10.93 20.72
CA PHE A 37 1.20 -9.49 20.75
C PHE A 37 2.56 -9.14 20.15
N GLU A 38 3.60 -9.91 20.47
CA GLU A 38 4.93 -9.74 19.86
C GLU A 38 4.92 -10.03 18.36
N ILE A 39 4.16 -11.04 17.91
CA ILE A 39 3.96 -11.33 16.49
C ILE A 39 3.28 -10.14 15.80
N VAL A 40 2.16 -9.65 16.32
CA VAL A 40 1.41 -8.52 15.75
C VAL A 40 2.30 -7.29 15.64
N LYS A 41 3.08 -6.98 16.68
CA LYS A 41 4.05 -5.87 16.67
C LYS A 41 5.14 -6.05 15.62
N GLY A 42 5.72 -7.25 15.51
CA GLY A 42 6.72 -7.55 14.49
C GLY A 42 6.16 -7.45 13.07
N LEU A 43 4.92 -7.90 12.85
CA LEU A 43 4.25 -7.76 11.56
C LEU A 43 3.96 -6.29 11.22
N GLU A 44 3.61 -5.46 12.19
CA GLU A 44 3.44 -4.01 12.02
C GLU A 44 4.77 -3.33 11.63
N ASP A 45 5.86 -3.63 12.33
CA ASP A 45 7.18 -3.07 12.03
C ASP A 45 7.64 -3.43 10.60
N ILE A 46 7.44 -4.70 10.20
CA ILE A 46 7.73 -5.19 8.85
C ILE A 46 6.87 -4.46 7.81
N GLN A 47 5.57 -4.30 8.08
CA GLN A 47 4.65 -3.58 7.21
C GLN A 47 5.10 -2.13 7.01
N GLN A 48 5.32 -1.38 8.10
CA GLN A 48 5.72 0.03 8.04
C GLN A 48 7.05 0.22 7.30
N LEU A 49 8.04 -0.66 7.55
CA LEU A 49 9.31 -0.63 6.83
C LEU A 49 9.10 -0.87 5.33
N THR A 50 8.25 -1.84 4.98
CA THR A 50 8.00 -2.21 3.59
C THR A 50 7.24 -1.11 2.85
N GLU A 51 6.15 -0.59 3.42
CA GLU A 51 5.39 0.53 2.87
C GLU A 51 6.28 1.76 2.62
N ARG A 52 7.15 2.09 3.58
CA ARG A 52 8.13 3.17 3.42
C ARG A 52 9.10 2.91 2.26
N ASN A 53 9.55 1.67 2.09
CA ASN A 53 10.40 1.29 0.95
C ASN A 53 9.65 1.39 -0.38
N LEU A 54 8.39 0.95 -0.45
CA LEU A 54 7.54 1.05 -1.65
C LEU A 54 7.29 2.51 -2.03
N LEU A 55 6.96 3.36 -1.05
CA LEU A 55 6.80 4.79 -1.26
C LEU A 55 8.09 5.43 -1.79
N ASN A 56 9.24 5.07 -1.21
CA ASN A 56 10.53 5.56 -1.68
C ASN A 56 10.85 5.10 -3.11
N LYS A 57 10.52 3.85 -3.48
CA LYS A 57 10.64 3.37 -4.86
C LYS A 57 9.81 4.25 -5.81
N ARG A 58 8.53 4.49 -5.48
CA ARG A 58 7.62 5.33 -6.26
C ARG A 58 8.14 6.76 -6.44
N MET A 59 8.61 7.37 -5.35
CA MET A 59 9.14 8.74 -5.38
C MET A 59 10.38 8.89 -6.26
N LYS A 60 11.26 7.87 -6.32
CA LYS A 60 12.42 7.88 -7.22
C LYS A 60 12.00 7.96 -8.70
N VAL A 61 11.01 7.18 -9.11
CA VAL A 61 10.49 7.20 -10.49
C VAL A 61 9.83 8.55 -10.80
N ILE A 62 8.96 9.05 -9.90
CA ILE A 62 8.33 10.36 -10.06
C ILE A 62 9.37 11.48 -10.22
N ASN A 63 10.42 11.47 -9.40
CA ASN A 63 11.48 12.47 -9.49
C ASN A 63 12.30 12.32 -10.78
N SER A 64 12.59 11.10 -11.22
CA SER A 64 13.22 10.86 -12.53
C SER A 64 12.37 11.42 -13.68
N HIS A 65 11.05 11.21 -13.64
CA HIS A 65 10.12 11.72 -14.65
C HIS A 65 10.11 13.24 -14.71
N LYS A 66 10.17 13.92 -13.56
CA LYS A 66 10.31 15.39 -13.51
C LYS A 66 11.58 15.86 -14.21
N VAL A 67 12.71 15.19 -13.95
CA VAL A 67 13.99 15.52 -14.60
C VAL A 67 13.90 15.30 -16.12
N GLN A 68 13.35 14.17 -16.57
CA GLN A 68 13.18 13.89 -18.00
C GLN A 68 12.33 14.95 -18.71
N ARG A 69 11.22 15.38 -18.10
CA ARG A 69 10.39 16.47 -18.65
C ARG A 69 11.14 17.79 -18.75
N MET A 70 11.93 18.14 -17.72
CA MET A 70 12.75 19.35 -17.73
C MET A 70 13.82 19.31 -18.82
N GLU A 71 14.51 18.18 -18.95
CA GLU A 71 15.54 17.98 -19.98
C GLU A 71 14.95 18.07 -21.39
N GLN A 72 13.78 17.45 -21.61
CA GLN A 72 13.08 17.54 -22.88
C GLN A 72 12.65 18.97 -23.20
N ALA A 73 12.03 19.68 -22.24
CA ALA A 73 11.63 21.08 -22.42
C ALA A 73 12.83 21.99 -22.75
N LYS A 74 13.97 21.76 -22.08
CA LYS A 74 15.22 22.47 -22.37
C LYS A 74 15.71 22.18 -23.79
N LYS A 75 15.74 20.91 -24.20
CA LYS A 75 16.13 20.50 -25.57
C LYS A 75 15.23 21.16 -26.63
N HIS A 76 13.91 21.14 -26.42
CA HIS A 76 12.97 21.76 -27.36
C HIS A 76 13.21 23.27 -27.50
N LYS A 77 13.46 23.97 -26.38
CA LYS A 77 13.81 25.39 -26.39
C LYS A 77 15.10 25.65 -27.18
N GLU A 78 16.15 24.88 -26.95
CA GLU A 78 17.44 25.01 -27.66
C GLU A 78 17.29 24.76 -29.17
N GLU A 79 16.47 23.80 -29.59
CA GLU A 79 16.22 23.53 -31.02
C GLU A 79 15.47 24.67 -31.72
N ILE A 80 14.52 25.30 -31.04
CA ILE A 80 13.85 26.52 -31.54
C ILE A 80 14.85 27.67 -31.65
N GLU A 81 15.69 27.87 -30.63
CA GLU A 81 16.74 28.90 -30.62
C GLU A 81 17.72 28.73 -31.80
N LYS A 82 18.17 27.51 -32.08
CA LYS A 82 19.05 27.21 -33.23
C LYS A 82 18.41 27.52 -34.58
N ASN A 83 17.09 27.43 -34.68
CA ASN A 83 16.34 27.64 -35.93
C ASN A 83 15.76 29.06 -36.06
N GLN A 84 16.07 30.00 -35.15
CA GLN A 84 15.54 31.38 -35.18
C GLN A 84 15.78 32.10 -36.51
N HIS A 85 16.90 31.82 -37.17
CA HIS A 85 17.25 32.43 -38.47
C HIS A 85 16.59 31.75 -39.68
N ARG A 86 15.81 30.68 -39.47
CA ARG A 86 15.11 29.91 -40.51
C ARG A 86 13.63 29.80 -40.16
N PRO A 87 12.85 30.89 -40.29
CA PRO A 87 11.47 30.95 -39.79
C PRO A 87 10.55 29.87 -40.38
N HIS A 88 10.80 29.44 -41.61
CA HIS A 88 10.02 28.36 -42.24
C HIS A 88 10.30 26.96 -41.67
N HIS A 89 11.42 26.76 -40.97
CA HIS A 89 11.73 25.51 -40.27
C HIS A 89 11.07 25.43 -38.88
N ILE A 90 10.75 26.58 -38.27
CA ILE A 90 10.17 26.61 -36.92
C ILE A 90 8.92 25.73 -36.78
N PRO A 91 7.91 25.79 -37.67
CA PRO A 91 6.72 24.95 -37.55
C PRO A 91 7.01 23.44 -37.64
N ILE A 92 8.04 23.05 -38.40
CA ILE A 92 8.45 21.65 -38.55
C ILE A 92 9.11 21.17 -37.24
N VAL A 93 9.96 22.01 -36.65
CA VAL A 93 10.62 21.74 -35.36
C VAL A 93 9.60 21.68 -34.23
N GLU A 94 8.64 22.61 -34.18
CA GLU A 94 7.55 22.61 -33.19
C GLU A 94 6.71 21.34 -33.28
N LYS A 95 6.35 20.91 -34.51
CA LYS A 95 5.62 19.66 -34.71
C LYS A 95 6.42 18.45 -34.21
N THR A 96 7.71 18.39 -34.54
CA THR A 96 8.60 17.30 -34.07
C THR A 96 8.70 17.29 -32.54
N ASN A 97 8.84 18.47 -31.94
CA ASN A 97 8.90 18.63 -30.49
C ASN A 97 7.60 18.19 -29.81
N GLU A 98 6.42 18.49 -30.37
CA GLU A 98 5.14 18.03 -29.81
C GLU A 98 5.03 16.50 -29.92
N GLU A 99 5.37 15.90 -31.05
CA GLU A 99 5.38 14.44 -31.22
C GLU A 99 6.34 13.75 -30.23
N ASP A 100 7.53 14.31 -30.02
CA ASP A 100 8.52 13.80 -29.05
C ASP A 100 8.01 13.93 -27.61
N LYS A 101 7.31 15.02 -27.29
CA LYS A 101 6.68 15.24 -25.98
C LYS A 101 5.58 14.24 -25.71
N GLU A 102 4.68 14.03 -26.67
CA GLU A 102 3.60 13.04 -26.55
C GLU A 102 4.17 11.63 -26.33
N LYS A 103 5.20 11.23 -27.09
CA LYS A 103 5.88 9.95 -26.92
C LYS A 103 6.53 9.82 -25.54
N LEU A 104 7.14 10.89 -25.03
CA LEU A 104 7.70 10.88 -23.68
C LEU A 104 6.59 10.67 -22.66
N GLU A 105 5.52 11.46 -22.70
CA GLU A 105 4.42 11.37 -21.74
C GLU A 105 3.76 9.98 -21.73
N GLN A 106 3.49 9.38 -22.91
CA GLN A 106 2.97 8.02 -23.01
C GLN A 106 3.89 6.98 -22.36
N ARG A 107 5.21 7.13 -22.54
CA ARG A 107 6.20 6.23 -21.92
C ARG A 107 6.21 6.39 -20.40
N LEU A 108 6.21 7.63 -19.89
CA LEU A 108 6.22 7.93 -18.46
C LEU A 108 4.94 7.43 -17.78
N GLU A 109 3.78 7.63 -18.41
CA GLU A 109 2.50 7.12 -17.91
C GLU A 109 2.51 5.59 -17.79
N THR A 110 2.93 4.90 -18.85
CA THR A 110 3.03 3.42 -18.86
C THR A 110 3.97 2.92 -17.76
N GLU A 111 5.10 3.59 -17.54
CA GLU A 111 6.07 3.24 -16.50
C GLU A 111 5.48 3.39 -15.09
N ILE A 112 4.79 4.51 -14.81
CA ILE A 112 4.11 4.72 -13.52
C ILE A 112 3.02 3.68 -13.31
N THR A 113 2.16 3.43 -14.29
CA THR A 113 1.09 2.44 -14.16
C THR A 113 1.64 1.04 -13.91
N SER A 114 2.67 0.64 -14.65
CA SER A 114 3.30 -0.67 -14.46
C SER A 114 3.98 -0.79 -13.08
N MET A 115 4.60 0.29 -12.59
CA MET A 115 5.17 0.32 -11.26
C MET A 115 4.07 0.24 -10.19
N ASP A 116 3.04 1.07 -10.26
CA ASP A 116 1.96 1.10 -9.26
C ASP A 116 1.23 -0.26 -9.19
N GLN A 117 1.04 -0.96 -10.32
CA GLN A 117 0.54 -2.34 -10.34
C GLN A 117 1.44 -3.31 -9.56
N LYS A 118 2.77 -3.22 -9.74
CA LYS A 118 3.72 -4.06 -8.99
C LYS A 118 3.72 -3.74 -7.50
N LEU A 119 3.62 -2.46 -7.13
CA LEU A 119 3.56 -2.05 -5.74
C LEU A 119 2.30 -2.60 -5.04
N VAL A 120 1.15 -2.59 -5.71
CA VAL A 120 -0.08 -3.20 -5.18
C VAL A 120 0.09 -4.71 -4.99
N LEU A 121 0.70 -5.42 -5.94
CA LEU A 121 0.98 -6.85 -5.79
C LEU A 121 1.95 -7.14 -4.64
N GLU A 122 2.96 -6.29 -4.42
CA GLU A 122 3.85 -6.39 -3.26
C GLU A 122 3.07 -6.19 -1.94
N LEU A 123 2.11 -5.26 -1.89
CA LEU A 123 1.23 -5.06 -0.72
C LEU A 123 0.30 -6.25 -0.48
N ASP A 124 -0.32 -6.80 -1.53
CA ASP A 124 -1.19 -7.96 -1.43
C ASP A 124 -0.44 -9.18 -0.89
N GLN A 125 0.83 -9.36 -1.30
CA GLN A 125 1.67 -10.43 -0.77
C GLN A 125 1.95 -10.26 0.73
N ILE A 126 2.16 -9.03 1.21
CA ILE A 126 2.35 -8.77 2.64
C ILE A 126 1.10 -9.16 3.43
N VAL A 127 -0.09 -8.81 2.94
CA VAL A 127 -1.35 -9.19 3.58
C VAL A 127 -1.48 -10.72 3.66
N CYS A 128 -1.16 -11.43 2.58
CA CYS A 128 -1.14 -12.89 2.54
C CYS A 128 -0.17 -13.48 3.59
N ASP A 129 1.05 -12.95 3.66
CA ASP A 129 2.08 -13.42 4.60
C ASP A 129 1.70 -13.13 6.06
N GLN A 130 1.08 -11.98 6.34
CA GLN A 130 0.54 -11.63 7.65
C GLN A 130 -0.59 -12.58 8.06
N GLN A 131 -1.55 -12.82 7.17
CA GLN A 131 -2.64 -13.77 7.39
C GLN A 131 -2.10 -15.17 7.70
N ALA A 132 -1.19 -15.68 6.88
CA ALA A 132 -0.58 -17.00 7.06
C ALA A 132 0.24 -17.10 8.35
N THR A 133 0.84 -16.00 8.80
CA THR A 133 1.60 -15.97 10.05
C THR A 133 0.67 -16.00 11.26
N LEU A 134 -0.42 -15.23 11.25
CA LEU A 134 -1.42 -15.22 12.33
C LEU A 134 -2.22 -16.53 12.39
N GLU A 135 -2.52 -17.13 11.23
CA GLU A 135 -3.12 -18.47 11.15
C GLU A 135 -2.21 -19.52 11.80
N ARG A 136 -0.91 -19.53 11.46
CA ARG A 136 0.07 -20.44 12.08
C ARG A 136 0.30 -20.19 13.56
N ALA A 137 0.14 -18.94 14.02
CA ALA A 137 0.16 -18.58 15.43
C ALA A 137 -1.09 -19.03 16.19
N GLY A 138 -2.08 -19.61 15.49
CA GLY A 138 -3.31 -20.12 16.10
C GLY A 138 -4.31 -19.03 16.44
N VAL A 139 -4.20 -17.83 15.85
CA VAL A 139 -5.16 -16.75 16.07
C VAL A 139 -6.46 -17.10 15.37
N PRO A 140 -7.60 -17.20 16.09
CA PRO A 140 -8.88 -17.56 15.47
C PRO A 140 -9.28 -16.60 14.36
N LEU A 141 -10.05 -17.10 13.39
CA LEU A 141 -10.55 -16.36 12.21
C LEU A 141 -9.48 -15.87 11.22
N PHE A 142 -8.19 -16.07 11.49
CA PHE A 142 -7.14 -15.86 10.50
C PHE A 142 -6.97 -17.10 9.61
N PHE A 143 -7.03 -16.84 8.32
CA PHE A 143 -6.73 -17.76 7.22
C PHE A 143 -6.40 -16.92 5.99
N VAL A 144 -5.60 -17.47 5.08
CA VAL A 144 -5.28 -16.76 3.82
C VAL A 144 -6.53 -16.58 2.97
N THR A 145 -6.88 -15.33 2.66
CA THR A 145 -8.08 -15.00 1.88
C THR A 145 -7.96 -13.65 1.19
N ASN A 146 -8.52 -13.57 -0.02
CA ASN A 146 -8.71 -12.34 -0.78
C ASN A 146 -10.19 -11.88 -0.79
N ASN A 147 -11.07 -12.58 -0.05
CA ASN A 147 -12.45 -12.17 0.08
C ASN A 147 -12.51 -10.88 0.90
N PRO A 148 -13.09 -9.78 0.38
CA PRO A 148 -13.06 -8.49 1.04
C PRO A 148 -13.84 -8.46 2.37
N ASP A 149 -14.87 -9.29 2.54
CA ASP A 149 -15.59 -9.39 3.82
C ASP A 149 -14.75 -10.11 4.88
N ASP A 150 -14.02 -11.17 4.50
CA ASP A 150 -13.16 -11.90 5.43
C ASP A 150 -11.90 -11.08 5.80
N VAL A 151 -11.30 -10.39 4.83
CA VAL A 151 -10.17 -9.46 5.09
C VAL A 151 -10.59 -8.37 6.06
N ARG A 152 -11.76 -7.75 5.86
CA ARG A 152 -12.30 -6.75 6.81
C ARG A 152 -12.51 -7.34 8.20
N LEU A 153 -13.05 -8.56 8.29
CA LEU A 153 -13.25 -9.24 9.56
C LEU A 153 -11.92 -9.45 10.31
N GLN A 154 -10.90 -9.90 9.60
CA GLN A 154 -9.55 -10.10 10.14
C GLN A 154 -8.92 -8.77 10.58
N MET A 155 -9.11 -7.70 9.81
CA MET A 155 -8.64 -6.35 10.21
C MET A 155 -9.30 -5.88 11.51
N TYR A 156 -10.62 -6.05 11.67
CA TYR A 156 -11.31 -5.69 12.91
C TYR A 156 -10.83 -6.51 14.11
N LEU A 157 -10.56 -7.81 13.91
CA LEU A 157 -10.00 -8.63 14.96
C LEU A 157 -8.56 -8.18 15.33
N LEU A 158 -7.76 -7.79 14.34
CA LEU A 158 -6.42 -7.25 14.58
C LEU A 158 -6.46 -5.94 15.37
N GLU A 159 -7.34 -5.01 15.02
CA GLU A 159 -7.58 -3.77 15.78
C GLU A 159 -7.99 -4.06 17.22
N PHE A 160 -8.86 -5.05 17.43
CA PHE A 160 -9.25 -5.49 18.77
C PHE A 160 -8.07 -6.04 19.56
N ILE A 161 -7.25 -6.92 18.97
CA ILE A 161 -6.05 -7.46 19.61
C ILE A 161 -5.07 -6.34 19.98
N GLN A 162 -4.86 -5.37 19.09
CA GLN A 162 -3.98 -4.22 19.34
C GLN A 162 -4.45 -3.34 20.51
N GLN A 163 -5.76 -3.18 20.70
CA GLN A 163 -6.31 -2.44 21.84
C GLN A 163 -6.11 -3.15 23.19
N LEU A 164 -5.90 -4.46 23.18
CA LEU A 164 -5.58 -5.25 24.38
C LEU A 164 -4.10 -5.19 24.75
N ILE A 165 -3.24 -4.70 23.85
CA ILE A 165 -1.82 -4.48 24.15
C ILE A 165 -1.74 -3.39 25.22
N PRO A 166 -1.21 -3.67 26.43
CA PRO A 166 -1.05 -2.65 27.44
C PRO A 166 -0.13 -1.55 26.90
N GLY A 167 -0.58 -0.29 26.95
CA GLY A 167 0.29 0.85 26.64
C GLY A 167 1.52 0.86 27.56
N PRO A 168 2.66 1.44 27.12
CA PRO A 168 3.83 1.55 27.97
C PRO A 168 3.44 2.30 29.25
N SER A 169 3.68 1.66 30.39
CA SER A 169 3.51 2.22 31.73
C SER A 169 4.59 3.26 32.01
#